data_AF-A0A6G3MMH7-F1
#
_entry.id   AF-A0A6G3MMH7-F1
#
_cell.length_a   1.000
_cell.length_b   1.000
_cell.length_c   1.000
_cell.angle_alpha   90.00
_cell.angle_beta   90.00
_cell.angle_gamma   90.00
#
_symmetry.space_group_name_H-M   'P 1'
#
loop_
_entity.id
_entity.type
_entity.pdbx_description
1 polymer ?
#
loop_
_entity_poly.entity_id
_entity_poly.type
_entity_poly.pdbx_seq_one_letter_code
_entity_poly.pdbx_strand_id
1 'polypeptide(L)'
;MLLLILVILSPNYELVMQRRAIIYTPAIYGKVIFYILRYGLDLEAGDIRNNLEAGVLEPTMSKVKMLKFATEAAITILRIDECIKLAPEKKDPREEEDMCH
;
A
#
# COMPACT_ATOMS: atom_id res chain seq x y z
N MET A 1 -6.53 26.04 7.27
CA MET A 1 -6.28 25.59 8.65
C MET A 1 -7.48 24.89 9.28
N LEU A 2 -8.70 25.42 9.22
CA LEU A 2 -9.88 24.73 9.79
C LEU A 2 -10.25 23.40 9.09
N LEU A 3 -9.99 23.26 7.78
CA LEU A 3 -10.24 21.98 7.08
C LEU A 3 -9.31 20.84 7.50
N LEU A 4 -8.13 21.14 8.08
CA LEU A 4 -7.21 20.10 8.56
C LEU A 4 -7.67 19.49 9.89
N ILE A 5 -8.45 20.23 10.69
CA ILE A 5 -8.95 19.79 11.99
C ILE A 5 -10.17 18.88 11.84
N LEU A 6 -11.04 19.10 10.84
CA LEU A 6 -12.21 18.25 10.61
C LEU A 6 -11.87 16.83 10.18
N VAL A 7 -10.75 16.62 9.47
CA VAL A 7 -10.25 15.28 9.12
C VAL A 7 -9.74 14.52 10.36
N ILE A 8 -9.45 15.23 11.45
CA ILE A 8 -9.08 14.69 12.77
C ILE A 8 -10.29 14.59 13.71
N LEU A 9 -11.54 14.60 13.21
CA LEU A 9 -12.75 14.41 14.05
C LEU A 9 -13.71 13.27 13.61
N SER A 10 -13.41 12.58 12.51
CA SER A 10 -14.05 11.30 12.11
C SER A 10 -13.77 10.12 13.08
N PRO A 11 -14.77 9.51 13.72
CA PRO A 11 -14.58 8.48 14.76
C PRO A 11 -13.97 7.15 14.28
N ASN A 12 -13.66 6.99 12.99
CA ASN A 12 -13.20 5.72 12.40
C ASN A 12 -11.68 5.64 12.16
N TYR A 13 -10.88 6.63 12.58
CA TYR A 13 -9.42 6.69 12.29
C TYR A 13 -8.51 6.49 13.52
N GLU A 14 -9.04 6.11 14.69
CA GLU A 14 -8.37 6.30 16.00
C GLU A 14 -6.90 5.84 16.00
N LEU A 15 -6.65 4.65 15.46
CA LEU A 15 -5.32 4.04 15.36
C LEU A 15 -4.37 4.76 14.40
N VAL A 16 -4.91 5.28 13.30
CA VAL A 16 -4.14 6.08 12.33
C VAL A 16 -3.73 7.42 12.95
N MET A 17 -4.60 8.03 13.75
CA MET A 17 -4.28 9.28 14.44
C MET A 17 -3.34 9.09 15.62
N GLN A 18 -3.51 8.02 16.42
CA GLN A 18 -2.56 7.70 17.47
C GLN A 18 -1.14 7.47 16.89
N ARG A 19 -1.02 6.76 15.77
CA ARG A 19 0.28 6.52 15.12
C ARG A 19 0.88 7.83 14.59
N ARG A 20 0.06 8.67 13.97
CA ARG A 20 0.48 10.01 13.52
C ARG A 20 0.88 10.90 14.70
N ALA A 21 0.20 10.83 15.83
CA ALA A 21 0.50 11.63 17.03
C ALA A 21 1.87 11.27 17.62
N ILE A 22 2.20 9.98 17.73
CA ILE A 22 3.52 9.52 18.21
C ILE A 22 4.63 9.87 17.21
N ILE A 23 4.37 9.82 15.90
CA ILE A 23 5.38 10.20 14.88
C ILE A 23 5.56 11.73 14.78
N TYR A 24 4.51 12.53 15.05
CA TYR A 24 4.55 14.00 14.91
C TYR A 24 5.11 14.73 16.15
N THR A 25 4.92 14.19 17.36
CA THR A 25 5.48 14.75 18.61
C THR A 25 7.02 14.90 18.65
N PRO A 26 7.86 13.97 18.16
CA PRO A 26 9.32 14.08 18.19
C PRO A 26 9.91 14.99 17.11
N ALA A 27 9.15 15.37 16.07
CA ALA A 27 9.65 16.24 15.01
C ALA A 27 10.01 17.66 15.52
N ILE A 28 9.57 18.00 16.74
CA ILE A 28 9.80 19.29 17.41
C ILE A 28 11.01 19.25 18.36
N TYR A 29 11.43 18.06 18.85
CA TYR A 29 12.56 17.88 19.77
C TYR A 29 13.60 16.95 19.13
N GLY A 30 14.56 17.51 18.38
CA GLY A 30 15.48 16.84 17.45
C GLY A 30 16.42 15.73 17.96
N LYS A 31 16.04 14.91 18.95
CA LYS A 31 16.79 13.75 19.45
C LYS A 31 15.89 12.58 19.91
N VAL A 32 14.81 12.21 19.19
CA VAL A 32 14.10 10.93 19.43
C VAL A 32 13.50 10.34 18.14
N ILE A 33 14.27 10.26 17.03
CA ILE A 33 13.72 9.75 15.76
C ILE A 33 13.77 8.21 15.69
N PHE A 34 14.83 7.58 16.22
CA PHE A 34 15.06 6.15 16.01
C PHE A 34 14.15 5.24 16.84
N TYR A 35 13.76 5.66 18.04
CA TYR A 35 12.91 4.87 18.93
C TYR A 35 11.50 4.69 18.33
N ILE A 36 10.99 5.72 17.65
CA ILE A 36 9.61 5.77 17.16
C ILE A 36 9.42 5.00 15.84
N LEU A 37 10.49 4.84 15.04
CA LEU A 37 10.44 4.06 13.79
C LEU A 37 10.19 2.56 14.02
N ARG A 38 10.41 2.07 15.25
CA ARG A 38 10.18 0.67 15.65
C ARG A 38 8.74 0.43 16.09
N TYR A 39 7.97 1.49 16.36
CA TYR A 39 6.57 1.36 16.74
C TYR A 39 5.68 1.25 15.49
N GLY A 40 4.76 0.30 15.54
CA GLY A 40 3.79 0.04 14.49
C GLY A 40 2.40 -0.19 15.07
N LEU A 41 1.49 -0.55 14.18
CA LEU A 41 0.11 -0.82 14.55
C LEU A 41 -0.07 -2.29 14.89
N ASP A 42 -0.64 -2.56 16.05
CA ASP A 42 -1.16 -3.87 16.43
C ASP A 42 -2.61 -4.01 15.93
N LEU A 43 -2.86 -4.98 15.06
CA LEU A 43 -4.19 -5.26 14.54
C LEU A 43 -4.99 -6.24 15.42
N GLU A 44 -4.34 -6.92 16.36
CA GLU A 44 -5.01 -7.86 17.28
C GLU A 44 -5.59 -7.10 18.48
N ALA A 45 -4.75 -6.31 19.15
CA ALA A 45 -5.16 -5.48 20.29
C ALA A 45 -5.80 -4.15 19.85
N GLY A 46 -5.54 -3.70 18.61
CA GLY A 46 -5.98 -2.39 18.15
C GLY A 46 -5.28 -1.27 18.91
N ASP A 47 -3.96 -1.34 19.07
CA ASP A 47 -3.14 -0.37 19.80
C ASP A 47 -1.77 -0.19 19.13
N ILE A 48 -0.95 0.74 19.61
CA ILE A 48 0.42 0.93 19.10
C ILE A 48 1.39 0.08 19.92
N ARG A 49 2.19 -0.75 19.25
CA ARG A 49 3.22 -1.56 19.89
C ARG A 49 4.59 -1.43 19.25
N ASN A 50 5.62 -1.82 19.98
CA ASN A 50 6.98 -1.96 19.45
C ASN A 50 7.07 -3.22 18.60
N ASN A 51 7.20 -3.06 17.28
CA ASN A 51 7.25 -4.16 16.33
C ASN A 51 8.55 -4.97 16.45
N LEU A 52 9.64 -4.39 16.95
CA LEU A 52 10.90 -5.12 17.16
C LEU A 52 10.75 -6.11 18.32
N GLU A 53 10.16 -5.68 19.44
CA GLU A 53 9.91 -6.54 20.61
C GLU A 53 8.85 -7.61 20.31
N ALA A 54 7.85 -7.25 19.51
CA ALA A 54 6.83 -8.20 19.04
C ALA A 54 7.35 -9.19 17.97
N GLY A 55 8.61 -9.07 17.52
CA GLY A 55 9.19 -9.94 16.49
C GLY A 55 8.67 -9.70 15.06
N VAL A 56 7.92 -8.62 14.84
CA VAL A 56 7.35 -8.26 13.53
C VAL A 56 8.38 -7.46 12.74
N LEU A 57 9.25 -8.17 12.03
CA LEU A 57 10.33 -7.59 11.24
C LEU A 57 10.11 -7.79 9.75
N GLU A 58 10.33 -6.72 8.99
CA GLU A 58 10.30 -6.76 7.54
C GLU A 58 11.64 -6.26 6.98
N PRO A 59 12.28 -7.02 6.07
CA PRO A 59 13.51 -6.59 5.41
C PRO A 59 13.31 -5.32 4.59
N THR A 60 14.23 -4.36 4.71
CA THR A 60 14.21 -3.11 3.93
C THR A 60 14.16 -3.36 2.41
N MET A 61 14.82 -4.42 1.94
CA MET A 61 14.80 -4.81 0.53
C MET A 61 13.40 -5.13 0.02
N SER A 62 12.56 -5.74 0.86
CA SER A 62 11.17 -6.08 0.52
C SER A 62 10.36 -4.80 0.31
N LYS A 63 10.43 -3.86 1.26
CA LYS A 63 9.76 -2.54 1.19
C LYS A 63 10.12 -1.75 -0.07
N VAL A 64 11.41 -1.71 -0.41
CA VAL A 64 11.87 -0.98 -1.60
C VAL A 64 11.34 -1.63 -2.88
N LYS A 65 11.36 -2.97 -2.97
CA LYS A 65 10.85 -3.68 -4.15
C LYS A 65 9.35 -3.49 -4.32
N MET A 66 8.58 -3.55 -3.23
CA MET A 66 7.13 -3.32 -3.26
C MET A 66 6.80 -1.92 -3.78
N LEU A 67 7.48 -0.88 -3.27
CA LEU A 67 7.26 0.50 -3.73
C LEU A 67 7.62 0.70 -5.19
N LYS A 68 8.74 0.12 -5.66
CA LYS A 68 9.14 0.18 -7.07
C LYS A 68 8.10 -0.48 -7.97
N PHE A 69 7.70 -1.71 -7.64
CA PHE A 69 6.72 -2.45 -8.44
C PHE A 69 5.36 -1.75 -8.49
N ALA A 70 4.87 -1.24 -7.35
CA ALA A 70 3.63 -0.48 -7.29
C ALA A 70 3.69 0.80 -8.13
N THR A 71 4.84 1.49 -8.12
CA THR A 71 5.04 2.73 -8.88
C THR A 71 5.04 2.46 -10.38
N GLU A 72 5.78 1.46 -10.86
CA GLU A 72 5.81 1.09 -12.29
C GLU A 72 4.42 0.66 -12.79
N ALA A 73 3.69 -0.13 -12.00
CA ALA A 73 2.33 -0.54 -12.33
C ALA A 73 1.38 0.66 -12.36
N ALA A 74 1.44 1.55 -11.37
CA ALA A 74 0.63 2.76 -11.31
C ALA A 74 0.89 3.69 -12.50
N ILE A 75 2.16 3.91 -12.85
CA ILE A 75 2.55 4.72 -14.02
C ILE A 75 1.99 4.09 -15.30
N THR A 76 2.03 2.77 -15.42
CA THR A 76 1.51 2.06 -16.59
C THR A 76 0.00 2.25 -16.71
N ILE A 77 -0.76 2.07 -15.62
CA ILE A 77 -2.22 2.27 -15.60
C ILE A 77 -2.58 3.72 -15.91
N LEU A 78 -1.88 4.69 -15.31
CA LEU A 78 -2.14 6.12 -15.52
C LEU A 78 -1.82 6.60 -16.94
N ARG A 79 -1.01 5.85 -17.69
CA ARG A 79 -0.66 6.16 -19.09
C ARG A 79 -1.62 5.57 -20.11
N ILE A 80 -2.54 4.68 -19.70
CA ILE A 80 -3.56 4.15 -20.60
C ILE A 80 -4.60 5.24 -20.81
N ASP A 81 -4.70 5.74 -22.04
CA ASP A 81 -5.76 6.67 -22.45
C ASP A 81 -7.03 5.91 -22.85
N GLU A 82 -6.90 4.85 -23.65
CA GLU A 82 -8.02 4.03 -24.10
C GLU A 82 -7.71 2.52 -24.03
N CYS A 83 -8.70 1.72 -23.66
CA CYS A 83 -8.63 0.25 -23.71
C CYS A 83 -9.64 -0.28 -24.76
N ILE A 84 -9.13 -0.90 -25.82
CA ILE A 84 -9.96 -1.54 -26.84
C ILE A 84 -9.92 -3.05 -26.61
N LYS A 85 -11.08 -3.67 -26.44
CA LYS A 85 -11.22 -5.12 -26.26
C LYS A 85 -11.78 -5.73 -27.55
N LEU A 86 -11.00 -6.58 -28.20
CA LEU A 86 -11.48 -7.37 -29.34
C LEU A 86 -12.24 -8.59 -28.84
N ALA A 87 -13.38 -8.89 -29.45
CA ALA A 87 -14.06 -10.15 -29.23
C ALA A 87 -13.19 -11.29 -29.80
N PRO A 88 -13.13 -12.46 -29.15
CA PRO A 88 -12.38 -13.59 -29.69
C PRO A 88 -12.93 -13.97 -31.07
N GLU A 89 -12.02 -14.25 -32.00
CA GLU A 89 -12.40 -14.77 -33.31
C GLU A 89 -13.16 -16.08 -33.13
N LYS A 90 -14.35 -16.16 -33.72
CA LYS A 90 -15.06 -17.44 -33.83
C LYS A 90 -14.24 -18.29 -34.79
N LYS A 91 -13.47 -19.25 -34.27
CA LYS A 91 -12.88 -20.31 -35.09
C LYS A 91 -14.01 -20.97 -35.87
N ASP A 92 -13.93 -20.92 -37.19
CA ASP A 92 -14.85 -21.66 -38.05
C ASP A 92 -14.57 -23.15 -37.82
N PRO A 93 -15.59 -23.98 -37.49
CA PRO A 93 -15.40 -25.42 -37.29
C PRO A 93 -14.81 -26.17 -38.49
N ARG A 94 -14.69 -25.52 -39.65
CA ARG A 94 -14.22 -26.11 -40.91
C ARG A 94 -12.70 -26.14 -41.09
N GLU A 95 -11.91 -25.60 -40.17
CA GLU A 95 -10.43 -25.57 -40.29
C GLU A 95 -9.70 -26.71 -39.53
N GLU A 96 -10.43 -27.56 -38.78
CA GLU A 96 -9.82 -28.70 -38.06
C GLU A 96 -9.72 -29.99 -38.91
N GLU A 97 -10.38 -30.07 -40.07
CA GLU A 97 -10.43 -31.31 -40.89
C GLU A 97 -9.23 -31.52 -41.84
N ASP A 98 -8.38 -30.50 -42.07
CA ASP A 98 -7.26 -30.61 -43.04
C ASP A 98 -5.90 -30.97 -42.42
N MET A 99 -5.82 -31.26 -41.10
CA MET A 99 -4.55 -31.64 -40.44
C MET A 99 -4.38 -33.15 -40.29
N CYS A 100 -4.69 -33.93 -41.33
CA CYS A 100 -4.27 -35.33 -41.44
C CYS A 100 -3.82 -35.66 -42.88
N HIS A 101 -2.56 -35.34 -43.19
CA HIS A 101 -1.78 -35.98 -44.25
C HIS A 101 -0.29 -36.01 -43.88
#